data_AF-A0A8H4UYJ6-F1
#
_entry.id   AF-A0A8H4UYJ6-F1
#
_cell.length_a   1.000
_cell.length_b   1.000
_cell.length_c   1.000
_cell.angle_alpha   90.00
_cell.angle_beta   90.00
_cell.angle_gamma   90.00
#
_symmetry.space_group_name_H-M   'P 1'
#
loop_
_entity.id
_entity.type
_entity.pdbx_description
1 polymer ?
#
loop_
_entity_poly.entity_id
_entity_poly.type
_entity_poly.pdbx_seq_one_letter_code
_entity_poly.pdbx_strand_id
1 'polypeptide(L)'
;MEKTISIRNTEITFSIWDLGGQREFVNMLPLVCNDAVAILFMFDLTRKSTLNSIKEWYRQGRGFNKTAIPFLIGTKYDHFVNFPREDQEEISLQAKRYAKAMRASLIFSSTSHSINVQKIFKIVLSKAFDLKCTIPEIENIGEPLLLYKSV
;
A
#
# COMPACT_ATOMS: atom_id res chain seq x y z
N MET A 1 -2.39 -9.46 -14.31
CA MET A 1 -2.10 -8.40 -15.32
C MET A 1 -0.59 -8.24 -15.38
N GLU A 2 -0.01 -8.19 -16.58
CA GLU A 2 1.42 -7.96 -16.74
C GLU A 2 1.69 -6.59 -17.36
N LYS A 3 2.73 -5.91 -16.86
CA LYS A 3 3.16 -4.63 -17.40
C LYS A 3 4.68 -4.54 -17.37
N THR A 4 5.28 -4.42 -18.55
CA THR A 4 6.72 -4.23 -18.68
C THR A 4 7.05 -2.74 -18.79
N ILE A 5 8.06 -2.31 -18.06
CA ILE A 5 8.66 -0.98 -18.20
C ILE A 5 10.16 -1.12 -18.45
N SER A 6 10.71 -0.23 -19.25
CA SER A 6 12.16 -0.12 -19.43
C SER A 6 12.69 0.99 -18.52
N ILE A 7 13.64 0.64 -17.65
CA ILE A 7 14.39 1.60 -16.84
C ILE A 7 15.85 1.53 -17.30
N ARG A 8 16.31 2.59 -17.97
CA ARG A 8 17.63 2.63 -18.62
C ARG A 8 17.74 1.52 -19.68
N ASN A 9 18.57 0.50 -19.42
CA ASN A 9 18.75 -0.67 -20.30
C ASN A 9 18.25 -1.98 -19.63
N THR A 10 17.43 -1.87 -18.59
CA THR A 10 16.85 -3.02 -17.91
C THR A 10 15.35 -3.02 -18.11
N GLU A 11 14.82 -4.12 -18.63
CA GLU A 11 13.39 -4.35 -18.69
C GLU A 11 12.92 -4.99 -17.39
N ILE A 12 11.86 -4.43 -16.82
CA ILE A 12 11.24 -4.92 -15.59
C ILE A 12 9.77 -5.19 -15.88
N THR A 13 9.37 -6.45 -15.71
CA THR A 13 7.98 -6.88 -15.85
C THR A 13 7.33 -6.97 -14.48
N PHE A 14 6.24 -6.22 -14.28
CA PHE A 14 5.36 -6.35 -13.13
C PHE A 14 4.26 -7.36 -13.44
N SER A 15 4.21 -8.46 -12.68
CA SER A 15 3.07 -9.37 -12.65
C SER A 15 2.19 -9.01 -11.45
N ILE A 16 1.09 -8.32 -11.72
CA ILE A 16 0.16 -7.81 -10.70
C ILE A 16 -1.02 -8.76 -10.59
N TRP A 17 -1.22 -9.27 -9.38
CA TRP A 17 -2.37 -10.05 -8.96
C TRP A 17 -3.25 -9.17 -8.07
N ASP A 18 -4.54 -9.13 -8.38
CA ASP A 18 -5.54 -8.42 -7.57
C ASP A 18 -6.48 -9.43 -6.94
N LEU A 19 -6.82 -9.20 -5.67
CA LEU A 19 -7.70 -10.07 -4.91
C LEU A 19 -8.76 -9.21 -4.22
N GLY A 20 -10.04 -9.54 -4.47
CA GLY A 20 -11.15 -8.83 -3.84
C GLY A 20 -11.12 -8.97 -2.31
N GLY A 21 -11.53 -7.91 -1.59
CA GLY A 21 -11.57 -7.89 -0.13
C GLY A 21 -12.71 -8.69 0.52
N GLN A 22 -13.39 -9.55 -0.24
CA GLN A 22 -14.48 -10.40 0.24
C GLN A 22 -13.91 -11.68 0.87
N ARG A 23 -14.56 -12.21 1.91
CA ARG A 23 -14.04 -13.39 2.63
C ARG A 23 -13.94 -14.64 1.77
N GLU A 24 -14.78 -14.75 0.74
CA GLU A 24 -14.78 -15.88 -0.21
C GLU A 24 -13.45 -15.99 -0.96
N PHE A 25 -12.71 -14.90 -1.10
CA PHE A 25 -11.42 -14.86 -1.77
C PHE A 25 -10.22 -15.22 -0.89
N VAL A 26 -10.42 -15.41 0.42
CA VAL A 26 -9.34 -15.77 1.36
C VAL A 26 -8.63 -17.06 0.92
N ASN A 27 -9.36 -18.02 0.35
CA ASN A 27 -8.79 -19.29 -0.13
C ASN A 27 -7.82 -19.13 -1.31
N MET A 28 -7.82 -17.97 -1.97
CA MET A 28 -6.91 -17.65 -3.07
C MET A 28 -5.62 -16.96 -2.60
N LEU A 29 -5.51 -16.60 -1.32
CA LEU A 29 -4.29 -15.99 -0.76
C LEU A 29 -3.01 -16.80 -1.02
N PRO A 30 -2.99 -18.15 -0.93
CA PRO A 30 -1.79 -18.91 -1.27
C PRO A 30 -1.32 -18.63 -2.70
N LEU A 31 -2.25 -18.51 -3.66
CA LEU A 31 -1.93 -18.28 -5.07
C LEU A 31 -1.30 -16.91 -5.31
N VAL A 32 -1.82 -15.86 -4.65
CA VAL A 32 -1.39 -14.48 -4.92
C VAL A 32 -0.27 -13.99 -3.99
N CYS A 33 -0.13 -14.60 -2.81
CA CYS A 33 0.91 -14.23 -1.86
C CYS A 33 2.19 -15.05 -2.04
N ASN A 34 2.12 -16.31 -2.48
CA ASN A 34 3.31 -17.13 -2.66
C ASN A 34 4.24 -16.50 -3.70
N ASP A 35 5.56 -16.47 -3.41
CA ASP A 35 6.60 -15.86 -4.24
C ASP A 35 6.45 -14.37 -4.57
N ALA A 36 5.43 -13.69 -4.03
CA ALA A 36 5.27 -12.26 -4.20
C ALA A 36 6.46 -11.50 -3.59
N VAL A 37 7.03 -10.58 -4.35
CA VAL A 37 8.12 -9.69 -3.90
C VAL A 37 7.58 -8.61 -2.94
N ALA A 38 6.39 -8.10 -3.22
CA ALA A 38 5.72 -7.09 -2.40
C ALA A 38 4.22 -7.39 -2.32
N ILE A 39 3.61 -7.05 -1.19
CA ILE A 39 2.16 -7.20 -0.97
C ILE A 39 1.59 -5.84 -0.56
N LEU A 40 0.58 -5.39 -1.30
CA LEU A 40 -0.12 -4.13 -1.07
C LEU A 40 -1.43 -4.41 -0.32
N PHE A 41 -1.45 -4.10 0.96
CA PHE A 41 -2.65 -4.12 1.80
C PHE A 41 -3.41 -2.81 1.61
N MET A 42 -4.57 -2.87 0.96
CA MET A 42 -5.32 -1.68 0.56
C MET A 42 -6.57 -1.48 1.43
N PHE A 43 -6.82 -0.25 1.84
CA PHE A 43 -8.05 0.13 2.55
C PHE A 43 -8.65 1.41 1.96
N ASP A 44 -9.91 1.68 2.26
CA ASP A 44 -10.65 2.85 1.80
C ASP A 44 -10.61 3.93 2.89
N LEU A 45 -10.00 5.08 2.60
CA LEU A 45 -9.88 6.18 3.56
C LEU A 45 -11.24 6.74 4.00
N THR A 46 -12.29 6.55 3.21
CA THR A 46 -13.64 7.00 3.56
C THR A 46 -14.39 5.99 4.44
N ARG A 47 -13.84 4.79 4.65
CA ARG A 47 -14.47 3.71 5.40
C ARG A 47 -13.50 3.07 6.38
N LYS A 48 -13.45 3.60 7.61
CA LYS A 48 -12.58 3.13 8.71
C LYS A 48 -12.65 1.63 9.00
N SER A 49 -13.82 0.99 8.80
CA SER A 49 -13.96 -0.46 8.95
C SER A 49 -13.02 -1.26 8.04
N THR A 50 -12.69 -0.74 6.85
CA THR A 50 -11.76 -1.39 5.93
C THR A 50 -10.31 -1.35 6.44
N LEU A 51 -9.90 -0.28 7.14
CA LEU A 51 -8.62 -0.23 7.83
C LEU A 51 -8.55 -1.26 8.95
N ASN A 52 -9.64 -1.42 9.71
CA ASN A 52 -9.69 -2.43 10.77
C ASN A 52 -9.49 -3.86 10.25
N SER A 53 -10.04 -4.17 9.07
CA SER A 53 -9.88 -5.47 8.41
C SER A 53 -8.44 -5.77 7.97
N ILE A 54 -7.57 -4.77 7.80
CA ILE A 54 -6.18 -4.97 7.38
C ILE A 54 -5.42 -5.89 8.33
N LYS A 55 -5.72 -5.86 9.63
CA LYS A 55 -5.08 -6.74 10.63
C LYS A 55 -5.19 -8.21 10.24
N GLU A 56 -6.39 -8.63 9.85
CA GLU A 56 -6.65 -10.02 9.50
C GLU A 56 -6.05 -10.39 8.15
N TRP A 57 -6.19 -9.52 7.14
CA TRP A 57 -5.55 -9.72 5.84
C TRP A 57 -4.04 -9.79 5.93
N TYR A 58 -3.42 -8.93 6.74
CA TYR A 58 -1.98 -8.97 7.00
C TYR A 58 -1.56 -10.27 7.67
N ARG A 59 -2.28 -10.70 8.72
CA ARG A 59 -2.00 -11.96 9.42
C ARG A 59 -2.04 -13.15 8.48
N GLN A 60 -3.06 -13.23 7.63
CA GLN A 60 -3.22 -14.33 6.67
C GLN A 60 -2.15 -14.27 5.56
N GLY A 61 -1.96 -13.12 4.92
CA GLY A 61 -0.96 -12.95 3.85
C GLY A 61 0.46 -13.25 4.33
N ARG A 62 0.82 -12.81 5.55
CA ARG A 62 2.11 -13.12 6.19
C ARG A 62 2.25 -14.57 6.63
N GLY A 63 1.12 -15.27 6.83
CA GLY A 63 1.10 -16.71 7.05
C GLY A 63 1.62 -17.49 5.85
N PHE A 64 1.32 -17.02 4.63
CA PHE A 64 1.78 -17.62 3.38
C PHE A 64 3.12 -17.07 2.91
N ASN A 65 3.39 -15.77 3.08
CA ASN A 65 4.64 -15.16 2.63
C ASN A 65 5.24 -14.22 3.70
N LYS A 66 6.36 -14.65 4.30
CA LYS A 66 7.08 -13.91 5.35
C LYS A 66 8.16 -12.96 4.82
N THR A 67 8.51 -13.02 3.54
CA THR A 67 9.61 -12.26 2.96
C THR A 67 9.13 -11.06 2.14
N ALA A 68 7.91 -11.11 1.61
CA ALA A 68 7.33 -10.03 0.84
C ALA A 68 7.36 -8.70 1.59
N ILE A 69 7.72 -7.64 0.87
CA ILE A 69 7.77 -6.27 1.37
C ILE A 69 6.33 -5.76 1.53
N PRO A 70 5.87 -5.43 2.76
CA PRO A 70 4.50 -5.01 2.96
C PRO A 70 4.34 -3.52 2.67
N PHE A 71 3.22 -3.17 2.04
CA PHE A 71 2.77 -1.80 1.81
C PHE A 71 1.35 -1.65 2.34
N LEU A 72 1.07 -0.56 3.04
CA LEU A 72 -0.27 -0.17 3.49
C LEU A 72 -0.74 1.02 2.66
N ILE A 73 -1.80 0.83 1.87
CA ILE A 73 -2.29 1.82 0.91
C ILE A 73 -3.68 2.29 1.31
N GLY A 74 -3.82 3.58 1.65
CA GLY A 74 -5.12 4.23 1.81
C GLY A 74 -5.62 4.77 0.47
N THR A 75 -6.77 4.33 0.00
CA THR A 75 -7.35 4.74 -1.29
C THR A 75 -8.44 5.79 -1.12
N LYS A 76 -8.88 6.39 -2.23
CA LYS A 76 -9.95 7.42 -2.26
C LYS A 76 -9.61 8.69 -1.48
N TYR A 77 -8.32 9.07 -1.50
CA TYR A 77 -7.84 10.28 -0.84
C TYR A 77 -8.60 11.55 -1.27
N ASP A 78 -9.04 11.61 -2.52
CA ASP A 78 -9.83 12.71 -3.09
C ASP A 78 -11.16 12.97 -2.38
N HIS A 79 -11.76 11.94 -1.78
CA HIS A 79 -12.94 12.10 -0.93
C HIS A 79 -12.53 12.41 0.52
N PHE A 80 -11.50 11.71 1.01
CA PHE A 80 -11.01 11.84 2.38
C PHE A 80 -10.53 13.25 2.73
N VAL A 81 -9.93 13.98 1.78
CA VAL A 81 -9.45 15.36 2.00
C VAL A 81 -10.58 16.32 2.40
N ASN A 82 -11.84 15.99 2.10
CA ASN A 82 -13.01 16.79 2.44
C ASN A 82 -13.63 16.43 3.80
N PHE A 83 -13.07 15.44 4.51
CA PHE A 83 -13.59 15.03 5.82
C PHE A 83 -13.26 16.06 6.90
N PRO A 84 -13.97 16.08 8.04
CA PRO A 84 -13.57 16.86 9.21
C PRO A 84 -12.11 16.57 9.61
N ARG A 85 -11.41 17.60 10.09
CA ARG A 85 -9.99 17.47 10.47
C ARG A 85 -9.75 16.40 11.53
N GLU A 86 -10.68 16.25 12.47
CA GLU A 86 -10.63 15.25 13.53
C GLU A 86 -10.66 13.82 12.96
N ASP A 87 -11.53 13.56 11.98
CA ASP A 87 -11.60 12.26 11.29
C ASP A 87 -10.33 11.98 10.48
N GLN A 88 -9.81 13.01 9.81
CA GLN A 88 -8.57 12.89 9.06
C GLN A 88 -7.39 12.54 9.98
N GLU A 89 -7.32 13.18 11.15
CA GLU A 89 -6.31 12.91 12.17
C GLU A 89 -6.45 11.51 12.75
N GLU A 90 -7.66 11.10 13.14
CA GLU A 90 -7.90 9.79 13.72
C GLU A 90 -7.48 8.66 12.76
N ILE A 91 -7.95 8.71 11.50
CA ILE A 91 -7.64 7.69 10.48
C ILE A 91 -6.15 7.69 10.15
N SER A 92 -5.53 8.87 10.01
CA SER A 92 -4.11 8.99 9.70
C SER A 92 -3.23 8.42 10.82
N LEU A 93 -3.54 8.73 12.08
CA LEU A 93 -2.80 8.22 13.23
C LEU A 93 -2.98 6.69 13.37
N GLN A 94 -4.19 6.18 13.16
CA GLN A 94 -4.44 4.73 13.18
C GLN A 94 -3.66 4.02 12.07
N ALA A 95 -3.67 4.56 10.85
CA ALA A 95 -2.93 4.01 9.72
C ALA A 95 -1.41 4.03 9.96
N LYS A 96 -0.86 5.14 10.50
CA LYS A 96 0.55 5.24 10.91
C LYS A 96 0.93 4.16 11.94
N ARG A 97 0.06 3.89 12.92
CA ARG A 97 0.28 2.80 13.90
C ARG A 97 0.32 1.43 13.24
N TYR A 98 -0.60 1.17 12.31
CA TYR A 98 -0.64 -0.12 11.59
C TYR A 98 0.60 -0.31 10.72
N ALA A 99 0.95 0.71 9.94
CA ALA A 99 2.16 0.72 9.11
C ALA A 99 3.43 0.44 9.94
N LYS A 100 3.59 1.12 11.09
CA LYS A 100 4.72 0.88 12.00
C LYS A 100 4.74 -0.54 12.54
N ALA A 101 3.60 -1.08 12.98
CA ALA A 101 3.51 -2.45 13.48
C ALA A 101 3.81 -3.50 12.40
N MET A 102 3.38 -3.24 11.17
CA MET A 102 3.59 -4.10 10.01
C MET A 102 4.98 -3.96 9.37
N ARG A 103 5.76 -2.94 9.79
CA ARG A 103 6.99 -2.47 9.10
C ARG A 103 6.72 -2.21 7.61
N ALA A 104 5.60 -1.56 7.33
CA ALA A 104 5.07 -1.36 5.99
C ALA A 104 5.09 0.12 5.60
N SER A 105 5.45 0.42 4.35
CA SER A 105 5.30 1.79 3.83
C SER A 105 3.82 2.21 3.86
N LEU A 106 3.52 3.44 4.30
CA LEU A 106 2.17 4.00 4.31
C LEU A 106 2.00 5.01 3.18
N ILE A 107 1.04 4.77 2.29
CA ILE A 107 0.82 5.64 1.14
C ILE A 107 -0.67 5.91 0.96
N PHE A 108 -1.08 7.17 0.97
CA PHE A 108 -2.42 7.58 0.59
C PHE A 108 -2.47 7.91 -0.90
N SER A 109 -3.49 7.41 -1.59
CA SER A 109 -3.62 7.48 -3.05
C SER A 109 -5.06 7.72 -3.48
N SER A 110 -5.19 8.20 -4.71
CA SER A 110 -6.47 8.35 -5.40
C SER A 110 -6.28 7.99 -6.87
N THR A 111 -7.04 7.03 -7.36
CA THR A 111 -7.02 6.65 -8.77
C THR A 111 -7.70 7.70 -9.64
N SER A 112 -8.83 8.26 -9.20
CA SER A 112 -9.60 9.28 -9.93
C SER A 112 -8.77 10.53 -10.22
N HIS A 113 -7.87 10.89 -9.30
CA HIS A 113 -7.02 12.08 -9.41
C HIS A 113 -5.54 11.75 -9.63
N SER A 114 -5.20 10.48 -9.89
CA SER A 114 -3.82 10.01 -10.09
C SER A 114 -2.84 10.38 -8.96
N ILE A 115 -3.33 10.52 -7.73
CA ILE A 115 -2.53 10.89 -6.57
C ILE A 115 -1.73 9.67 -6.10
N ASN A 116 -0.40 9.81 -6.06
CA ASN A 116 0.58 8.83 -5.59
C ASN A 116 0.57 7.44 -6.27
N VAL A 117 -0.33 7.17 -7.23
CA VAL A 117 -0.43 5.88 -7.93
C VAL A 117 0.90 5.45 -8.54
N GLN A 118 1.55 6.32 -9.32
CA GLN A 118 2.86 6.02 -9.91
C GLN A 118 3.97 5.91 -8.85
N LYS A 119 3.86 6.68 -7.77
CA LYS A 119 4.87 6.69 -6.69
C LYS A 119 4.89 5.37 -5.94
N ILE A 120 3.73 4.72 -5.74
CA ILE A 120 3.65 3.37 -5.14
C ILE A 120 4.59 2.41 -5.88
N PHE A 121 4.44 2.27 -7.20
CA PHE A 121 5.26 1.34 -7.98
C PHE A 121 6.74 1.73 -8.00
N LYS A 122 7.07 3.02 -8.05
CA LYS A 122 8.47 3.48 -7.95
C LYS A 122 9.11 3.12 -6.60
N ILE A 123 8.37 3.25 -5.50
CA ILE A 123 8.85 2.89 -4.16
C ILE A 123 8.96 1.36 -4.02
N VAL A 124 8.00 0.60 -4.55
CA VAL A 124 8.09 -0.88 -4.62
C VAL A 124 9.36 -1.31 -5.31
N LEU A 125 9.66 -0.78 -6.50
CA LEU A 125 10.89 -1.08 -7.21
C LEU A 125 12.14 -0.70 -6.42
N SER A 126 12.14 0.50 -5.85
CA SER A 126 13.27 0.96 -5.06
C SER A 126 13.57 0.05 -3.87
N LYS A 127 12.54 -0.43 -3.16
CA LYS A 127 12.74 -1.38 -2.05
C LYS A 127 13.09 -2.79 -2.53
N ALA A 128 12.49 -3.26 -3.63
CA ALA A 128 12.74 -4.61 -4.17
C ALA A 128 14.16 -4.77 -4.72
N PHE A 129 14.72 -3.72 -5.31
CA PHE A 129 16.04 -3.73 -5.95
C PHE A 129 17.10 -2.94 -5.17
N ASP A 130 16.82 -2.56 -3.92
CA ASP A 130 17.70 -1.77 -3.06
C ASP A 130 18.25 -0.48 -3.73
N LEU A 131 17.38 0.22 -4.46
CA LEU A 131 17.72 1.46 -5.16
C LEU A 131 17.47 2.65 -4.25
N LYS A 132 18.30 3.69 -4.36
CA LYS A 132 18.07 4.97 -3.68
C LYS A 132 16.79 5.64 -4.19
N CYS A 133 15.76 5.73 -3.34
CA CYS A 133 14.56 6.50 -3.64
C CYS A 133 14.78 8.00 -3.35
N THR A 134 14.47 8.86 -4.31
CA THR A 134 14.59 10.33 -4.19
C THR A 134 13.25 11.02 -3.97
N ILE A 135 12.15 10.27 -3.91
CA ILE A 135 10.81 10.84 -3.76
C ILE A 135 10.68 11.45 -2.34
N PRO A 136 10.32 12.73 -2.17
CA PRO A 136 10.16 13.30 -0.83
C PRO A 136 9.01 12.62 -0.08
N GLU A 137 9.17 12.41 1.23
CA GLU A 137 8.08 11.91 2.08
C GLU A 137 7.06 13.02 2.36
N ILE A 138 5.82 12.62 2.59
CA ILE A 138 4.71 13.50 2.94
C ILE A 138 4.14 13.00 4.27
N GLU A 139 4.31 13.78 5.33
CA GLU A 139 4.03 13.33 6.70
C GLU A 139 2.87 14.05 7.38
N ASN A 140 2.52 15.23 6.87
CA ASN A 140 1.51 16.09 7.48
C ASN A 140 0.14 15.46 7.31
N ILE A 141 -0.64 15.50 8.40
CA ILE A 141 -2.03 15.03 8.39
C ILE A 141 -2.86 15.97 7.50
N GLY A 142 -3.72 15.39 6.68
CA GLY A 142 -4.51 16.10 5.68
C GLY A 142 -3.81 16.33 4.35
N GLU A 143 -2.55 15.90 4.22
CA GLU A 143 -1.85 15.73 2.95
C GLU A 143 -1.88 14.26 2.51
N PRO A 144 -1.63 13.94 1.23
CA PRO A 144 -1.61 12.56 0.76
C PRO A 144 -0.34 11.85 1.24
N LEU A 145 -0.43 11.29 2.47
CA LEU A 145 0.68 10.66 3.18
C LEU A 145 1.52 9.76 2.27
N LEU A 146 2.82 9.86 2.42
CA LEU A 146 3.81 9.11 1.65
C LEU A 146 5.00 8.83 2.56
N LEU A 147 4.92 7.75 3.33
CA LEU A 147 5.91 7.35 4.35
C LEU A 147 6.50 6.00 3.95
N TYR A 148 7.81 5.93 3.77
CA TYR A 148 8.47 4.71 3.29
C TYR A 148 9.94 4.57 3.71
N LYS A 149 10.59 5.61 4.25
CA LYS A 149 12.01 5.54 4.66
C LYS A 149 12.20 4.99 6.08
N SER A 150 11.26 5.26 6.98
CA SER A 150 11.39 4.97 8.42
C SER A 150 10.67 3.69 8.88
N VAL A 151 10.53 2.69 8.01
CA VAL A 151 9.82 1.42 8.30
C VAL A 151 10.68 0.19 8.17
#